data_AF-A0A518BH59-F1
#
_entry.id   AF-A0A518BH59-F1
#
_cell.length_a   1.000
_cell.length_b   1.000
_cell.length_c   1.000
_cell.angle_alpha   90.00
_cell.angle_beta   90.00
_cell.angle_gamma   90.00
#
_symmetry.space_group_name_H-M   'P 1'
#
loop_
_entity.id
_entity.type
_entity.pdbx_description
1 polymer ?
#
loop_
_entity_poly.entity_id
_entity_poly.type
_entity_poly.pdbx_seq_one_letter_code
_entity_poly.pdbx_strand_id
1 'polypeptide(L)'
;MLSMSLATLGWACWWLDLLLARTVPDFVPNYALVSSVASFFAVAGLVLAFLSIRGRSRLWLGMAAVPLFANASLLSMPWLMQGHG
;
A
#
# COMPACT_ATOMS: atom_id res chain seq x y z
N MET A 1 8.91 -10.98 -4.60
CA MET A 1 8.61 -9.97 -5.64
C MET A 1 7.14 -9.56 -5.63
N LEU A 2 6.18 -10.50 -5.64
CA LEU A 2 4.74 -10.20 -5.65
C LEU A 2 4.29 -9.23 -4.53
N SER A 3 4.80 -9.42 -3.30
CA SER A 3 4.52 -8.51 -2.17
C SER A 3 4.88 -7.05 -2.45
N MET A 4 5.98 -6.79 -3.17
CA MET A 4 6.34 -5.43 -3.56
C MET A 4 5.42 -4.88 -4.64
N SER A 5 5.07 -5.69 -5.64
CA SER A 5 4.13 -5.28 -6.68
C SER A 5 2.77 -4.88 -6.10
N LEU A 6 2.29 -5.58 -5.07
CA LEU A 6 1.06 -5.23 -4.37
C LEU A 6 1.16 -3.90 -3.62
N ALA A 7 2.29 -3.66 -2.93
CA ALA A 7 2.55 -2.37 -2.31
C ALA A 7 2.55 -1.24 -3.36
N THR A 8 3.23 -1.44 -4.48
CA THR A 8 3.28 -0.46 -5.58
C THR A 8 1.89 -0.16 -6.14
N LEU A 9 1.05 -1.19 -6.36
CA LEU A 9 -0.32 -1.01 -6.86
C LEU A 9 -1.18 -0.23 -5.87
N GLY A 10 -1.14 -0.56 -4.58
CA GLY A 10 -1.90 0.16 -3.57
C GLY A 10 -1.43 1.61 -3.39
N TRP A 11 -0.12 1.86 -3.45
CA TRP A 11 0.42 3.23 -3.46
C TRP A 11 0.02 3.99 -4.73
N ALA A 12 -0.01 3.34 -5.89
CA ALA A 12 -0.47 3.95 -7.13
C ALA A 12 -1.91 4.46 -7.03
N CYS A 13 -2.80 3.76 -6.32
CA CYS A 13 -4.16 4.24 -6.06
C CYS A 13 -4.17 5.60 -5.34
N TRP A 14 -3.38 5.77 -4.28
CA TRP A 14 -3.29 7.04 -3.55
C TRP A 14 -2.64 8.15 -4.37
N TRP A 15 -1.61 7.83 -5.15
CA TRP A 15 -0.98 8.83 -6.02
C TRP A 15 -1.91 9.30 -7.15
N LEU A 16 -2.68 8.38 -7.73
CA LEU A 16 -3.69 8.72 -8.72
C LEU A 16 -4.80 9.59 -8.13
N ASP A 17 -5.25 9.28 -6.91
CA ASP A 17 -6.23 10.10 -6.20
C ASP A 17 -5.73 11.54 -5.97
N LEU A 18 -4.50 11.70 -5.46
CA LEU A 18 -3.86 13.01 -5.28
C LEU A 18 -3.67 13.76 -6.61
N LEU A 19 -3.31 13.04 -7.68
CA LEU A 19 -3.12 13.62 -9.00
C LEU A 19 -4.44 14.10 -9.59
N LEU A 20 -5.51 13.32 -9.45
CA LEU A 20 -6.86 13.72 -9.87
C LEU A 20 -7.35 14.92 -9.06
N ALA A 21 -7.16 14.92 -7.74
CA ALA A 21 -7.52 16.05 -6.89
C ALA A 21 -6.81 17.35 -7.30
N ARG A 22 -5.60 17.26 -7.87
CA ARG A 22 -4.82 18.40 -8.36
C ARG A 22 -5.15 18.83 -9.79
N THR A 23 -5.50 17.90 -10.67
CA THR A 23 -5.60 18.16 -12.12
C THR A 23 -7.04 18.25 -12.60
N VAL A 24 -7.93 17.38 -12.11
CA VAL A 24 -9.34 17.33 -12.49
C VAL A 24 -10.19 16.91 -11.28
N PRO A 25 -10.48 17.85 -10.35
CA PRO A 25 -11.13 17.54 -9.08
C PRO A 25 -12.53 16.92 -9.24
N ASP A 26 -13.21 17.16 -10.36
CA ASP A 26 -14.53 16.59 -10.66
C ASP A 26 -14.52 15.05 -10.85
N PHE A 27 -13.34 14.45 -11.10
CA PHE A 27 -13.17 13.01 -11.28
C PHE A 27 -12.56 12.31 -10.06
N VAL A 28 -12.44 12.98 -8.92
CA VAL A 28 -11.88 12.37 -7.70
C VAL A 28 -12.78 11.21 -7.25
N PRO A 29 -12.25 9.97 -7.20
CA PRO A 29 -13.01 8.83 -6.75
C PRO A 29 -13.37 8.94 -5.27
N ASN A 30 -14.44 8.26 -4.86
CA ASN A 30 -14.82 8.22 -3.44
C ASN A 30 -13.67 7.66 -2.60
N TYR A 31 -13.30 8.36 -1.53
CA TYR A 31 -12.33 7.94 -0.54
C TYR A 31 -12.52 6.47 -0.07
N ALA A 32 -13.76 6.04 0.15
CA ALA A 32 -14.07 4.66 0.56
C ALA A 32 -13.63 3.62 -0.48
N LEU A 33 -13.68 3.97 -1.77
CA LEU A 33 -13.24 3.12 -2.86
C LEU A 33 -11.70 3.06 -2.91
N VAL A 34 -11.02 4.20 -2.88
CA VAL A 34 -9.54 4.25 -2.90
C VAL A 34 -8.95 3.53 -1.69
N SER A 35 -9.47 3.82 -0.49
CA SER A 35 -9.01 3.23 0.76
C SER A 35 -9.24 1.71 0.81
N SER A 36 -10.38 1.20 0.33
CA SER A 36 -10.65 -0.25 0.33
C SER A 36 -9.77 -1.01 -0.67
N VAL A 37 -9.60 -0.49 -1.89
CA VAL A 37 -8.73 -1.11 -2.91
C VAL A 37 -7.27 -1.10 -2.47
N ALA A 38 -6.78 0.04 -1.98
CA ALA A 38 -5.40 0.14 -1.48
C ALA A 38 -5.17 -0.77 -0.28
N SER A 39 -6.11 -0.83 0.67
CA SER A 39 -6.01 -1.71 1.85
C SER A 39 -6.02 -3.19 1.47
N PHE A 40 -6.82 -3.60 0.49
CA PHE A 40 -6.83 -4.98 -0.01
C PHE A 40 -5.45 -5.42 -0.50
N PHE A 41 -4.82 -4.59 -1.34
CA PHE A 41 -3.47 -4.87 -1.83
C PHE A 41 -2.43 -4.85 -0.69
N ALA A 42 -2.57 -3.92 0.25
CA ALA A 42 -1.68 -3.81 1.39
C ALA A 42 -1.74 -5.04 2.30
N VAL A 43 -2.93 -5.55 2.63
CA VAL A 43 -3.11 -6.77 3.43
C VAL A 43 -2.49 -7.97 2.70
N ALA A 44 -2.83 -8.15 1.42
CA ALA A 44 -2.29 -9.25 0.62
C ALA A 44 -0.75 -9.18 0.53
N GLY A 45 -0.20 -8.00 0.31
CA GLY A 45 1.23 -7.77 0.22
C GLY A 45 1.94 -8.01 1.55
N LEU A 46 1.33 -7.62 2.68
CA LEU A 46 1.87 -7.82 4.02
C LEU A 46 1.89 -9.30 4.41
N VAL A 47 0.83 -10.05 4.10
CA VAL A 47 0.79 -11.51 4.31
C VAL A 47 1.92 -12.19 3.52
N LEU A 48 2.11 -11.82 2.26
CA LEU A 48 3.18 -12.38 1.43
C LEU A 48 4.58 -11.97 1.92
N ALA A 49 4.75 -10.73 2.41
CA ALA A 49 6.00 -10.29 3.03
C ALA A 49 6.31 -11.12 4.28
N PHE A 50 5.31 -11.33 5.13
CA PHE A 50 5.45 -12.11 6.36
C PHE A 50 5.80 -13.57 6.09
N LEU A 51 5.15 -14.19 5.10
CA LEU A 51 5.49 -15.54 4.67
C LEU A 51 6.92 -15.62 4.10
N SER A 52 7.41 -14.55 3.49
CA SER A 52 8.79 -14.48 2.97
C SER A 52 9.86 -14.39 4.07
N ILE A 53 9.51 -13.98 5.30
CA ILE A 53 10.44 -13.95 6.45
C ILE A 53 10.90 -15.37 6.85
N ARG A 54 10.17 -16.42 6.47
CA ARG A 54 10.57 -17.82 6.75
C ARG A 54 11.87 -18.25 6.04
N GLY A 55 12.54 -17.37 5.29
CA GLY A 55 13.88 -17.59 4.73
C GLY A 55 14.99 -17.63 5.81
N ARG A 56 15.83 -18.67 5.75
CA ARG A 56 16.82 -19.04 6.78
C ARG A 56 18.04 -18.09 6.91
N SER A 57 18.13 -17.01 6.13
CA SER A 57 19.32 -16.13 6.02
C SER A 57 19.05 -14.68 6.44
N ARG A 58 20.04 -14.05 7.10
CA ARG A 58 19.96 -12.64 7.55
C ARG A 58 19.84 -11.63 6.41
N LEU A 59 20.45 -11.93 5.24
CA LEU A 59 20.31 -11.10 4.04
C LEU A 59 18.86 -11.08 3.51
N TRP A 60 18.16 -12.22 3.63
CA TRP A 60 16.75 -12.34 3.24
C TRP A 60 15.83 -11.53 4.15
N LEU A 61 16.12 -11.47 5.45
CA LEU A 61 15.39 -10.62 6.39
C LEU A 61 15.47 -9.13 6.00
N GLY A 62 16.66 -8.64 5.63
CA GLY A 62 16.83 -7.27 5.16
C GLY A 62 16.01 -6.97 3.90
N MET A 63 16.00 -7.90 2.94
CA MET A 63 15.20 -7.75 1.72
C MET A 63 13.69 -7.88 1.96
N ALA A 64 13.26 -8.70 2.93
CA ALA A 64 11.86 -8.87 3.30
C ALA A 64 11.32 -7.71 4.16
N ALA A 65 12.19 -6.98 4.85
CA ALA A 65 11.82 -5.80 5.62
C ALA A 65 11.22 -4.70 4.74
N VAL A 66 11.81 -4.45 3.56
CA VAL A 66 11.33 -3.40 2.64
C VAL A 66 9.86 -3.59 2.25
N PRO A 67 9.41 -4.74 1.71
CA PRO A 67 8.00 -4.93 1.37
C PRO A 67 7.10 -4.95 2.62
N LEU A 68 7.60 -5.40 3.76
CA LEU A 68 6.83 -5.43 4.99
C LEU A 68 6.51 -4.02 5.48
N PHE A 69 7.50 -3.13 5.52
CA PHE A 69 7.30 -1.73 5.86
C PHE A 69 6.50 -0.97 4.79
N ALA A 70 6.70 -1.28 3.49
CA ALA A 70 5.93 -0.65 2.41
C ALA A 70 4.43 -0.98 2.48
N ASN A 71 4.07 -2.24 2.75
CA ASN A 71 2.67 -2.63 2.90
C ASN A 71 2.08 -2.18 4.26
N ALA A 72 2.88 -2.18 5.33
CA ALA A 72 2.44 -1.69 6.64
C ALA A 72 2.15 -0.18 6.63
N SER A 73 3.01 0.60 6.00
CA SER A 73 2.77 2.05 5.81
C SER A 73 1.57 2.32 4.92
N LEU A 74 1.36 1.53 3.86
CA LEU A 74 0.16 1.62 3.03
C LEU A 74 -1.13 1.33 3.82
N LEU A 75 -1.11 0.35 4.73
CA LEU A 75 -2.24 0.09 5.64
C LEU A 75 -2.54 1.24 6.59
N SER A 76 -1.54 2.08 6.90
CA SER A 76 -1.73 3.24 7.77
C SER A 76 -2.35 4.46 7.06
N MET A 77 -2.35 4.48 5.73
CA MET A 77 -2.86 5.61 4.94
C MET A 77 -4.31 5.98 5.25
N PRO A 78 -5.26 5.04 5.37
CA PRO A 78 -6.65 5.39 5.70
C PRO A 78 -6.77 6.15 7.04
N TRP A 79 -5.94 5.85 8.03
CA TRP A 79 -5.96 6.61 9.29
C TRP A 79 -5.32 7.99 9.16
N LEU A 80 -4.28 8.13 8.33
CA LEU A 80 -3.65 9.43 8.05
C LEU A 80 -4.59 10.35 7.23
N MET A 81 -5.35 9.78 6.30
CA MET A 81 -6.24 10.55 5.42
C MET A 81 -7.64 10.78 6.00
N GLN A 82 -8.06 10.02 7.03
CA GLN A 82 -9.33 10.25 7.74
C GLN A 82 -9.44 11.67 8.34
N GLY A 83 -8.32 12.36 8.58
CA GLY A 83 -8.33 13.76 9.04
C GLY A 83 -8.55 14.80 7.95
N HIS A 84 -8.63 14.40 6.68
CA HIS A 84 -8.69 15.29 5.50
C HIS A 84 -9.99 15.14 4.67
N GLY A 85 -10.94 14.32 5.12
CA GLY A 85 -12.28 14.17 4.51
C GLY A 85 -13.37 14.81 5.34
#